data_AF-A0A946VTY8-F1
#
_entry.id   AF-A0A946VTY8-F1
#
_cell.length_a   1.000
_cell.length_b   1.000
_cell.length_c   1.000
_cell.angle_alpha   90.00
_cell.angle_beta   90.00
_cell.angle_gamma   90.00
#
_symmetry.space_group_name_H-M   'P 1'
#
loop_
_entity.id
_entity.type
_entity.pdbx_description
1 polymer ?
#
loop_
_entity_poly.entity_id
_entity_poly.type
_entity_poly.pdbx_seq_one_letter_code
_entity_poly.pdbx_strand_id
1 'polypeptide(L)'
;MYIPTVGHNIAIGLLLLVCASSTTAQVTLSCSATYQISHSFSNGAKWDMCWELLDREGIVYSDVYYTTPSGIARRVFNSLALAQIHVPYDDDGARYHDVSDYGLGSSGHLNNLQQTDCPNGTRLQDNGKNVICRTIITGDQSALTGNTAVATEVLSVFSVSHVGAYNYIPEYRFFDTGQIEPVMGATGKLQRYGSDPAVGWPVRGGSSPVGISHLHNYYWRLDFDLGSNANDDVFEEIEFVADNASNNSFSKSVNSYSHEAARSINPATKRFWRVRDATETNAQGLAVSYDILALDTGHRDTGPSSEPFTYDDVYVTRQRDCERFISHNPSDPDGCASND
;
A
#
# COMPACT_ATOMS: atom_id res chain seq x y z
N MET A 1 -93.01 -8.07 4.62
CA MET A 1 -92.06 -7.25 5.39
C MET A 1 -91.14 -8.19 6.14
N TYR A 2 -89.98 -8.50 5.57
CA TYR A 2 -88.79 -9.06 6.21
C TYR A 2 -87.70 -9.02 5.12
N ILE A 3 -86.68 -8.18 5.31
CA ILE A 3 -85.55 -8.00 4.40
C ILE A 3 -84.32 -8.56 5.14
N PRO A 4 -83.54 -9.50 4.57
CA PRO A 4 -82.31 -9.93 5.19
C PRO A 4 -81.16 -8.99 4.80
N THR A 5 -80.43 -8.52 5.80
CA THR A 5 -79.20 -7.72 5.67
C THR A 5 -77.99 -8.64 5.50
N VAL A 6 -77.22 -8.45 4.43
CA VAL A 6 -75.94 -9.14 4.18
C VAL A 6 -74.82 -8.24 4.70
N GLY A 7 -74.21 -8.62 5.82
CA GLY A 7 -73.01 -7.97 6.35
C GLY A 7 -71.77 -8.34 5.53
N HIS A 8 -71.14 -7.37 4.89
CA HIS A 8 -69.83 -7.52 4.26
C HIS A 8 -68.74 -7.23 5.31
N ASN A 9 -67.97 -8.26 5.69
CA ASN A 9 -66.76 -8.09 6.47
C ASN A 9 -65.62 -7.67 5.53
N ILE A 10 -65.17 -6.42 5.65
CA ILE A 10 -63.95 -5.95 4.99
C ILE A 10 -62.76 -6.35 5.86
N ALA A 11 -62.01 -7.36 5.41
CA ALA A 11 -60.72 -7.71 6.00
C ALA A 11 -59.67 -6.70 5.52
N ILE A 12 -59.26 -5.79 6.41
CA ILE A 12 -58.12 -4.90 6.17
C ILE A 12 -56.86 -5.73 6.39
N GLY A 13 -56.25 -6.19 5.29
CA GLY A 13 -54.93 -6.83 5.31
C GLY A 13 -53.87 -5.78 5.62
N LEU A 14 -53.30 -5.84 6.82
CA LEU A 14 -52.16 -5.02 7.23
C LEU A 14 -50.91 -5.53 6.48
N LEU A 15 -50.54 -4.85 5.40
CA LEU A 15 -49.32 -5.14 4.65
C LEU A 15 -48.12 -4.66 5.49
N LEU A 16 -47.51 -5.56 6.24
CA LEU A 16 -46.24 -5.33 6.94
C LEU A 16 -45.14 -5.17 5.88
N LEU A 17 -44.77 -3.92 5.57
CA LEU A 17 -43.51 -3.61 4.89
C LEU A 17 -42.37 -4.03 5.82
N VAL A 18 -41.79 -5.20 5.57
CA VAL A 18 -40.49 -5.55 6.14
C VAL A 18 -39.46 -4.73 5.37
N CYS A 19 -39.11 -3.57 5.91
CA CYS A 19 -37.89 -2.90 5.50
C CYS A 19 -36.74 -3.83 5.88
N ALA A 20 -36.20 -4.57 4.90
CA ALA A 20 -34.92 -5.23 5.05
C ALA A 20 -33.88 -4.13 5.23
N SER A 21 -33.55 -3.82 6.48
CA SER A 21 -32.37 -3.03 6.79
C SER A 21 -31.19 -3.80 6.25
N SER A 22 -30.55 -3.29 5.21
CA SER A 22 -29.24 -3.78 4.76
C SER A 22 -28.28 -3.62 5.93
N THR A 23 -28.06 -4.70 6.69
CA THR A 23 -27.01 -4.76 7.69
C THR A 23 -25.70 -4.69 6.94
N THR A 24 -25.12 -3.50 6.83
CA THR A 24 -23.75 -3.33 6.35
C THR A 24 -22.84 -4.15 7.25
N ALA A 25 -22.03 -5.04 6.67
CA ALA A 25 -21.08 -5.84 7.42
C ALA A 25 -20.20 -4.90 8.27
N GLN A 26 -20.30 -5.01 9.59
CA GLN A 26 -19.50 -4.20 10.50
C GLN A 26 -18.15 -4.92 10.71
N VAL A 27 -17.11 -4.41 10.06
CA VAL A 27 -15.73 -4.83 10.32
C VAL A 27 -15.39 -4.48 11.77
N THR A 28 -14.81 -5.44 12.50
CA THR A 28 -14.28 -5.21 13.84
C THR A 28 -12.76 -5.20 13.74
N LEU A 29 -12.18 -4.01 13.90
CA LEU A 29 -10.73 -3.81 13.91
C LEU A 29 -10.14 -4.20 15.28
N SER A 30 -8.92 -4.72 15.32
CA SER A 30 -8.27 -5.17 16.57
C SER A 30 -7.79 -4.03 17.47
N CYS A 31 -7.58 -2.83 16.92
CA CYS A 31 -7.10 -1.66 17.64
C CYS A 31 -8.22 -0.81 18.28
N SER A 32 -7.85 0.02 19.25
CA SER A 32 -8.77 0.99 19.85
C SER A 32 -9.15 2.11 18.87
N ALA A 33 -10.29 2.78 19.10
CA ALA A 33 -10.83 3.80 18.19
C ALA A 33 -9.85 4.95 17.87
N THR A 34 -8.92 5.28 18.78
CA THR A 34 -7.89 6.30 18.55
C THR A 34 -6.92 5.91 17.44
N TYR A 35 -6.66 4.61 17.29
CA TYR A 35 -5.73 4.04 16.32
C TYR A 35 -6.44 3.50 15.07
N GLN A 36 -7.68 3.93 14.83
CA GLN A 36 -8.46 3.55 13.65
C GLN A 36 -8.48 4.66 12.60
N ILE A 37 -8.36 4.28 11.35
CA ILE A 37 -8.71 5.11 10.19
C ILE A 37 -9.90 4.44 9.50
N SER A 38 -11.05 5.12 9.53
CA SER A 38 -12.27 4.71 8.83
C SER A 38 -12.74 5.85 7.93
N HIS A 39 -13.00 5.56 6.66
CA HIS A 39 -13.52 6.52 5.71
C HIS A 39 -14.51 5.87 4.75
N SER A 40 -15.71 6.44 4.69
CA SER A 40 -16.73 6.11 3.69
C SER A 40 -16.75 7.18 2.60
N PHE A 41 -16.69 6.74 1.35
CA PHE A 41 -16.72 7.60 0.17
C PHE A 41 -18.14 7.86 -0.30
N SER A 42 -18.30 8.85 -1.18
CA SER A 42 -19.56 9.23 -1.81
C SER A 42 -20.19 8.12 -2.65
N ASN A 43 -19.37 7.22 -3.22
CA ASN A 43 -19.85 6.06 -3.98
C ASN A 43 -20.35 4.90 -3.09
N GLY A 44 -20.26 5.03 -1.76
CA GLY A 44 -20.64 4.01 -0.79
C GLY A 44 -19.55 3.01 -0.42
N ALA A 45 -18.39 3.05 -1.08
CA ALA A 45 -17.23 2.27 -0.68
C ALA A 45 -16.65 2.75 0.65
N LYS A 46 -15.87 1.91 1.32
CA LYS A 46 -15.27 2.23 2.61
C LYS A 46 -13.91 1.58 2.78
N TRP A 47 -12.97 2.29 3.39
CA TRP A 47 -11.76 1.72 3.98
C TRP A 47 -11.84 1.77 5.50
N ASP A 48 -11.43 0.67 6.12
CA ASP A 48 -11.24 0.52 7.56
C ASP A 48 -9.85 -0.06 7.80
N MET A 49 -9.07 0.52 8.70
CA MET A 49 -7.76 0.01 9.09
C MET A 49 -7.35 0.48 10.48
N CYS A 50 -6.45 -0.29 11.10
CA CYS A 50 -5.65 0.13 12.23
C CYS A 50 -4.38 0.84 11.77
N TRP A 51 -3.83 1.69 12.62
CA TRP A 51 -2.48 2.23 12.46
C TRP A 51 -1.72 2.16 13.78
N GLU A 52 -0.40 1.95 13.68
CA GLU A 52 0.51 1.93 14.81
C GLU A 52 1.78 2.72 14.45
N LEU A 53 2.40 3.32 15.46
CA LEU A 53 3.71 3.94 15.35
C LEU A 53 4.77 2.99 15.91
N LEU A 54 5.69 2.52 15.05
CA LEU A 54 6.85 1.71 15.40
C LEU A 54 8.14 2.50 15.18
N ASP A 55 9.12 2.32 16.07
CA ASP A 55 10.38 3.11 16.06
C ASP A 55 11.14 3.04 14.72
N ARG A 56 11.10 1.89 14.03
CA ARG A 56 11.83 1.65 12.79
C ARG A 56 10.99 1.92 11.55
N GLU A 57 9.90 1.19 11.35
CA GLU A 57 9.02 1.29 10.18
C GLU A 57 8.35 2.67 10.06
N GLY A 58 8.20 3.38 11.17
CA GLY A 58 7.34 4.56 11.22
C GLY A 58 5.89 4.14 11.40
N ILE A 59 5.02 4.58 10.49
CA ILE A 59 3.60 4.23 10.55
C ILE A 59 3.36 2.90 9.84
N VAL A 60 2.78 1.94 10.55
CA VAL A 60 2.32 0.66 10.03
C VAL A 60 0.80 0.64 10.02
N TYR A 61 0.21 0.09 8.96
CA TYR A 61 -1.23 -0.14 8.88
C TYR A 61 -1.51 -1.64 9.02
N SER A 62 -2.50 -1.99 9.82
CA SER A 62 -2.92 -3.38 10.03
C SER A 62 -4.43 -3.51 9.94
N ASP A 63 -4.93 -4.73 9.79
CA ASP A 63 -6.37 -5.00 9.62
C ASP A 63 -6.98 -4.12 8.52
N VAL A 64 -6.40 -4.14 7.32
CA VAL A 64 -6.86 -3.27 6.22
C VAL A 64 -8.02 -3.94 5.49
N TYR A 65 -9.19 -3.33 5.56
CA TYR A 65 -10.41 -3.80 4.92
C TYR A 65 -10.91 -2.81 3.88
N TYR A 66 -11.39 -3.35 2.75
CA TYR A 66 -12.19 -2.64 1.78
C TYR A 66 -13.62 -3.14 1.80
N THR A 67 -14.59 -2.23 1.92
CA THR A 67 -16.00 -2.52 1.69
C THR A 67 -16.41 -1.94 0.36
N THR A 68 -16.94 -2.79 -0.52
CA THR A 68 -17.45 -2.36 -1.84
C THR A 68 -18.66 -1.43 -1.70
N PRO A 69 -19.01 -0.66 -2.75
CA PRO A 69 -20.28 0.09 -2.80
C PRO A 69 -21.53 -0.75 -2.53
N SER A 70 -21.48 -2.06 -2.79
CA SER A 70 -22.57 -3.00 -2.50
C SER A 70 -22.58 -3.52 -1.06
N GLY A 71 -21.67 -3.05 -0.20
CA GLY A 71 -21.61 -3.40 1.22
C GLY A 71 -20.87 -4.70 1.54
N ILE A 72 -20.08 -5.24 0.61
CA ILE A 72 -19.29 -6.46 0.83
C ILE A 72 -17.92 -6.06 1.39
N ALA A 73 -17.68 -6.35 2.67
CA ALA A 73 -16.41 -6.12 3.33
C ALA A 73 -15.44 -7.28 3.08
N ARG A 74 -14.18 -6.95 2.79
CA ARG A 74 -13.09 -7.91 2.51
C ARG A 74 -11.81 -7.44 3.17
N ARG A 75 -11.11 -8.35 3.85
CA ARG A 75 -9.74 -8.08 4.29
C ARG A 75 -8.84 -8.06 3.06
N VAL A 76 -7.86 -7.15 3.07
CA VAL A 76 -6.88 -6.96 1.99
C VAL A 76 -5.48 -7.25 2.51
N PHE A 77 -5.12 -6.58 3.61
CA PHE A 77 -3.84 -6.80 4.28
C PHE A 77 -4.05 -7.18 5.75
N ASN A 78 -3.26 -8.13 6.21
CA ASN A 78 -2.97 -8.26 7.63
C ASN A 78 -2.11 -7.08 8.09
N SER A 79 -1.05 -6.75 7.33
CA SER A 79 -0.20 -5.58 7.58
C SER A 79 0.39 -4.98 6.30
N LEU A 80 0.64 -3.67 6.35
CA LEU A 80 1.21 -2.86 5.29
C LEU A 80 2.22 -1.89 5.91
N ALA A 81 3.49 -2.00 5.53
CA ALA A 81 4.58 -1.20 6.10
C ALA A 81 5.68 -0.89 5.08
N LEU A 82 6.47 0.13 5.38
CA LEU A 82 7.75 0.35 4.70
C LEU A 82 8.79 -0.57 5.34
N ALA A 83 9.44 -1.39 4.52
CA ALA A 83 10.40 -2.40 4.93
C ALA A 83 11.84 -1.91 4.86
N GLN A 84 12.17 -1.01 3.93
CA GLN A 84 13.51 -0.42 3.84
C GLN A 84 13.53 0.80 2.92
N ILE A 85 14.49 1.70 3.18
CA ILE A 85 14.99 2.68 2.23
C ILE A 85 16.49 2.43 2.11
N HIS A 86 16.91 1.86 0.98
CA HIS A 86 18.31 1.54 0.73
C HIS A 86 18.95 2.57 -0.19
N VAL A 87 20.01 3.24 0.30
CA VAL A 87 20.63 4.38 -0.36
C VAL A 87 22.12 4.12 -0.64
N PRO A 88 22.45 3.46 -1.75
CA PRO A 88 23.83 3.28 -2.21
C PRO A 88 24.33 4.53 -2.94
N TYR A 89 25.55 4.95 -2.61
CA TYR A 89 26.27 6.01 -3.32
C TYR A 89 27.23 5.43 -4.37
N ASP A 90 27.34 6.10 -5.51
CA ASP A 90 28.14 5.67 -6.67
C ASP A 90 29.66 5.77 -6.43
N ASP A 91 30.10 6.42 -5.34
CA ASP A 91 31.50 6.47 -4.91
C ASP A 91 31.89 5.31 -3.99
N ASP A 92 30.99 4.35 -3.77
CA ASP A 92 31.09 3.24 -2.80
C ASP A 92 31.38 3.68 -1.35
N GLY A 93 31.23 4.96 -1.04
CA GLY A 93 31.59 5.51 0.27
C GLY A 93 30.51 5.29 1.34
N ALA A 94 29.27 5.01 0.94
CA ALA A 94 28.17 4.71 1.85
C ALA A 94 27.05 3.93 1.15
N ARG A 95 26.42 3.01 1.90
CA ARG A 95 25.23 2.26 1.50
C ARG A 95 24.30 2.22 2.72
N TYR A 96 23.33 3.12 2.78
CA TYR A 96 22.49 3.28 3.96
C TYR A 96 21.26 2.37 3.95
N HIS A 97 20.80 2.02 5.14
CA HIS A 97 19.60 1.21 5.39
C HIS A 97 18.70 1.98 6.36
N ASP A 98 18.03 3.02 5.86
CA ASP A 98 17.55 4.09 6.74
C ASP A 98 16.45 3.64 7.71
N VAL A 99 15.63 2.67 7.33
CA VAL A 99 14.52 2.19 8.16
C VAL A 99 15.03 1.30 9.28
N SER A 100 15.88 0.32 8.96
CA SER A 100 16.44 -0.58 9.96
C SER A 100 17.45 0.14 10.85
N ASP A 101 18.38 0.91 10.29
CA ASP A 101 19.55 1.37 11.05
C ASP A 101 19.29 2.65 11.84
N TYR A 102 18.41 3.52 11.33
CA TYR A 102 18.08 4.80 11.97
C TYR A 102 16.63 4.86 12.46
N GLY A 103 15.70 4.27 11.71
CA GLY A 103 14.28 4.23 12.02
C GLY A 103 13.53 5.52 11.69
N LEU A 104 12.31 5.38 11.19
CA LEU A 104 11.46 6.48 10.76
C LEU A 104 10.48 6.96 11.84
N GLY A 105 10.17 6.12 12.83
CA GLY A 105 9.12 6.40 13.82
C GLY A 105 9.62 6.97 15.14
N SER A 106 10.92 6.85 15.42
CA SER A 106 11.49 7.37 16.66
C SER A 106 11.18 8.86 16.83
N SER A 107 11.01 9.31 18.08
CA SER A 107 10.62 10.70 18.37
C SER A 107 11.56 11.76 17.79
N GLY A 108 12.83 11.41 17.57
CA GLY A 108 13.86 12.27 16.98
C GLY A 108 13.86 12.33 15.45
N HIS A 109 13.28 11.34 14.77
CA HIS A 109 13.22 11.29 13.31
C HIS A 109 11.83 11.63 12.77
N LEU A 110 10.76 11.14 13.41
CA LEU A 110 9.40 11.46 12.98
C LEU A 110 9.09 12.94 13.23
N ASN A 111 8.54 13.65 12.26
CA ASN A 111 8.19 15.05 12.45
C ASN A 111 6.87 15.21 13.23
N ASN A 112 6.74 16.30 13.98
CA ASN A 112 5.46 16.72 14.52
C ASN A 112 4.76 17.61 13.48
N LEU A 113 3.83 17.04 12.72
CA LEU A 113 3.19 17.71 11.60
C LEU A 113 2.44 18.97 12.05
N GLN A 114 2.68 20.07 11.36
CA GLN A 114 2.01 21.34 11.53
C GLN A 114 0.79 21.45 10.62
N GLN A 115 -0.03 22.48 10.85
CA GLN A 115 -1.20 22.75 9.99
C GLN A 115 -0.81 23.00 8.53
N THR A 116 0.38 23.56 8.30
CA THR A 116 0.93 23.82 6.96
C THR A 116 1.38 22.54 6.25
N ASP A 117 1.78 21.51 7.00
CA ASP A 117 2.18 20.23 6.44
C ASP A 117 0.95 19.42 6.01
N CYS A 118 -0.16 19.59 6.73
CA CYS A 118 -1.43 18.92 6.47
C CYS A 118 -2.55 19.93 6.12
N PRO A 119 -2.45 20.64 4.99
CA PRO A 119 -3.45 21.62 4.61
C PRO A 119 -4.77 20.91 4.31
N ASN A 120 -5.87 21.38 4.89
CA ASN A 120 -7.22 20.82 4.72
C ASN A 120 -7.39 19.36 5.19
N GLY A 121 -6.38 18.76 5.82
CA GLY A 121 -6.43 17.42 6.37
C GLY A 121 -6.67 17.39 7.87
N THR A 122 -6.88 16.18 8.38
CA THR A 122 -6.93 15.88 9.81
C THR A 122 -5.58 15.32 10.24
N ARG A 123 -5.01 15.84 11.33
CA ARG A 123 -3.79 15.27 11.92
C ARG A 123 -4.15 14.25 12.98
N LEU A 124 -3.69 13.02 12.83
CA LEU A 124 -3.82 11.98 13.86
C LEU A 124 -2.63 12.06 14.81
N GLN A 125 -2.88 11.80 16.08
CA GLN A 125 -1.91 12.00 17.14
C GLN A 125 -1.55 10.68 17.82
N ASP A 126 -0.25 10.52 18.09
CA ASP A 126 0.25 9.56 19.05
C ASP A 126 0.96 10.32 20.18
N ASN A 127 0.59 10.06 21.43
CA ASN A 127 1.18 10.70 22.62
C ASN A 127 1.31 12.24 22.52
N GLY A 128 0.31 12.89 21.91
CA GLY A 128 0.25 14.36 21.75
C GLY A 128 1.06 14.92 20.58
N LYS A 129 1.74 14.08 19.79
CA LYS A 129 2.47 14.46 18.57
C LYS A 129 1.60 14.18 17.34
N ASN A 130 1.50 15.12 16.40
CA ASN A 130 0.79 14.91 15.14
C ASN A 130 1.68 14.07 14.21
N VAL A 131 1.33 12.80 13.99
CA VAL A 131 2.21 11.84 13.30
C VAL A 131 1.72 11.44 11.91
N ILE A 132 0.42 11.50 11.67
CA ILE A 132 -0.19 11.22 10.36
C ILE A 132 -1.00 12.44 9.91
N CYS A 133 -0.84 12.84 8.66
CA CYS A 133 -1.82 13.66 7.97
C CYS A 133 -2.77 12.77 7.19
N ARG A 134 -4.07 12.95 7.41
CA ARG A 134 -5.15 12.28 6.68
C ARG A 134 -5.90 13.31 5.84
N THR A 135 -5.96 13.09 4.53
CA THR A 135 -6.69 13.95 3.58
C THR A 135 -7.58 13.12 2.67
N ILE A 136 -8.65 13.74 2.16
CA ILE A 136 -9.43 13.20 1.05
C ILE A 136 -9.11 14.04 -0.18
N ILE A 137 -8.61 13.40 -1.21
CA ILE A 137 -8.31 14.00 -2.50
C ILE A 137 -9.44 13.61 -3.46
N THR A 138 -10.07 14.60 -4.09
CA THR A 138 -11.06 14.40 -5.15
C THR A 138 -10.40 14.68 -6.50
N GLY A 139 -10.36 13.69 -7.38
CA GLY A 139 -9.82 13.84 -8.73
C GLY A 139 -10.66 14.79 -9.62
N ASP A 140 -10.07 15.23 -10.72
CA ASP A 140 -10.80 15.98 -11.75
C ASP A 140 -11.75 15.06 -12.54
N GLN A 141 -12.88 15.63 -12.96
CA GLN A 141 -13.89 14.93 -13.76
C GLN A 141 -13.35 14.61 -15.16
N SER A 142 -13.22 13.32 -15.52
CA SER A 142 -12.88 12.94 -16.89
C SER A 142 -14.08 13.19 -17.83
N ALA A 143 -14.02 14.24 -18.63
CA ALA A 143 -15.09 14.65 -19.55
C ALA A 143 -15.18 13.83 -20.86
N LEU A 144 -14.46 12.70 -20.97
CA LEU A 144 -14.33 11.95 -22.22
C LEU A 144 -15.57 11.16 -22.64
N THR A 145 -16.55 11.00 -21.75
CA THR A 145 -17.86 10.42 -22.07
C THR A 145 -18.91 11.42 -21.64
N GLY A 146 -19.90 11.75 -22.49
CA GLY A 146 -20.99 12.70 -22.20
C GLY A 146 -21.95 12.29 -21.05
N ASN A 147 -21.51 11.40 -20.17
CA ASN A 147 -22.14 11.07 -18.90
C ASN A 147 -21.47 11.91 -17.79
N THR A 148 -22.20 12.18 -16.71
CA THR A 148 -21.63 12.73 -15.49
C THR A 148 -20.53 11.79 -15.01
N ALA A 149 -19.26 12.16 -15.20
CA ALA A 149 -18.19 11.51 -14.47
C ALA A 149 -18.45 11.75 -12.98
N VAL A 150 -18.22 10.72 -12.18
CA VAL A 150 -18.11 10.86 -10.72
C VAL A 150 -16.62 10.99 -10.47
N ALA A 151 -16.22 12.01 -9.70
CA ALA A 151 -14.83 12.21 -9.37
C ALA A 151 -14.39 11.07 -8.46
N THR A 152 -13.28 10.41 -8.79
CA THR A 152 -12.65 9.43 -7.92
C THR A 152 -12.20 10.11 -6.63
N GLU A 153 -12.55 9.53 -5.50
CA GLU A 153 -12.08 9.95 -4.20
C GLU A 153 -10.93 9.06 -3.71
N VAL A 154 -9.95 9.68 -3.05
CA VAL A 154 -8.77 9.01 -2.52
C VAL A 154 -8.58 9.42 -1.07
N LEU A 155 -8.54 8.45 -0.17
CA LEU A 155 -8.05 8.62 1.19
C LEU A 155 -6.51 8.56 1.13
N SER A 156 -5.86 9.69 1.34
CA SER A 156 -4.40 9.78 1.49
C SER A 156 -4.05 9.87 2.97
N VAL A 157 -3.08 9.05 3.38
CA VAL A 157 -2.47 9.11 4.71
C VAL A 157 -0.96 9.12 4.56
N PHE A 158 -0.30 10.11 5.15
CA PHE A 158 1.16 10.20 5.12
C PHE A 158 1.75 10.63 6.46
N SER A 159 3.01 10.28 6.65
CA SER A 159 3.87 10.81 7.72
C SER A 159 5.11 11.46 7.11
N VAL A 160 5.88 12.21 7.90
CA VAL A 160 7.16 12.79 7.45
C VAL A 160 8.23 12.43 8.47
N SER A 161 9.31 11.81 8.01
CA SER A 161 10.45 11.41 8.85
C SER A 161 11.75 11.99 8.30
N HIS A 162 12.51 12.62 9.17
CA HIS A 162 13.80 13.22 8.86
C HIS A 162 14.95 12.29 9.25
N VAL A 163 15.71 11.84 8.26
CA VAL A 163 16.89 10.98 8.44
C VAL A 163 18.09 11.61 7.72
N GLY A 164 19.17 11.89 8.45
CA GLY A 164 20.34 12.56 7.89
C GLY A 164 20.00 13.96 7.35
N ALA A 165 20.13 14.17 6.04
CA ALA A 165 19.74 15.41 5.36
C ALA A 165 18.43 15.31 4.56
N TYR A 166 17.79 14.13 4.56
CA TYR A 166 16.57 13.86 3.81
C TYR A 166 15.34 13.89 4.71
N ASN A 167 14.21 14.24 4.10
CA ASN A 167 12.89 14.00 4.66
C ASN A 167 12.17 13.00 3.74
N TYR A 168 11.79 11.86 4.31
CA TYR A 168 11.00 10.83 3.66
C TYR A 168 9.54 11.00 4.02
N ILE A 169 8.67 10.83 3.03
CA ILE A 169 7.23 11.04 3.11
C ILE A 169 6.55 9.78 2.58
N PRO A 170 6.52 8.67 3.36
CA PRO A 170 5.70 7.53 3.00
C PRO A 170 4.23 7.98 3.01
N GLU A 171 3.58 7.81 1.87
CA GLU A 171 2.16 8.10 1.64
C GLU A 171 1.48 6.83 1.17
N TYR A 172 0.32 6.52 1.74
CA TYR A 172 -0.54 5.43 1.28
C TYR A 172 -1.86 6.02 0.81
N ARG A 173 -2.18 5.76 -0.45
CA ARG A 173 -3.41 6.23 -1.09
C ARG A 173 -4.37 5.07 -1.29
N PHE A 174 -5.56 5.22 -0.72
CA PHE A 174 -6.62 4.23 -0.76
C PHE A 174 -7.79 4.81 -1.55
N PHE A 175 -8.08 4.23 -2.71
CA PHE A 175 -9.06 4.76 -3.65
C PHE A 175 -10.45 4.21 -3.36
N ASP A 176 -11.48 4.98 -3.70
CA ASP A 176 -12.88 4.56 -3.61
C ASP A 176 -13.22 3.35 -4.51
N THR A 177 -12.33 2.98 -5.44
CA THR A 177 -12.41 1.82 -6.34
C THR A 177 -11.82 0.53 -5.75
N GLY A 178 -11.17 0.59 -4.60
CA GLY A 178 -10.43 -0.54 -4.02
C GLY A 178 -8.95 -0.57 -4.39
N GLN A 179 -8.46 0.34 -5.24
CA GLN A 179 -7.03 0.46 -5.52
C GLN A 179 -6.27 0.98 -4.28
N ILE A 180 -5.04 0.50 -4.12
CA ILE A 180 -4.09 0.96 -3.10
C ILE A 180 -2.80 1.36 -3.82
N GLU A 181 -2.25 2.52 -3.49
CA GLU A 181 -1.01 3.05 -4.05
C GLU A 181 -0.09 3.51 -2.90
N PRO A 182 0.90 2.68 -2.51
CA PRO A 182 2.02 3.14 -1.71
C PRO A 182 2.92 4.05 -2.55
N VAL A 183 3.22 5.24 -2.04
CA VAL A 183 4.03 6.27 -2.68
C VAL A 183 5.10 6.73 -1.70
N MET A 184 6.27 7.10 -2.23
CA MET A 184 7.33 7.72 -1.44
C MET A 184 7.64 9.12 -1.97
N GLY A 185 7.46 10.12 -1.12
CA GLY A 185 8.06 11.45 -1.33
C GLY A 185 9.44 11.53 -0.70
N ALA A 186 10.39 12.17 -1.38
CA ALA A 186 11.70 12.48 -0.83
C ALA A 186 12.06 13.94 -1.08
N THR A 187 12.49 14.65 -0.03
CA THR A 187 12.96 16.04 -0.10
C THR A 187 14.10 16.26 0.90
N GLY A 188 14.52 17.51 1.11
CA GLY A 188 15.63 17.86 1.99
C GLY A 188 16.83 18.38 1.22
N LYS A 189 18.02 17.87 1.54
CA LYS A 189 19.30 18.32 0.96
C LYS A 189 20.20 17.14 0.64
N LEU A 190 21.11 17.32 -0.31
CA LEU A 190 22.17 16.36 -0.58
C LEU A 190 23.05 16.18 0.67
N GLN A 191 23.24 14.92 1.06
CA GLN A 191 24.01 14.56 2.25
C GLN A 191 25.53 14.52 1.98
N ARG A 192 25.94 14.00 0.81
CA ARG A 192 27.34 13.75 0.50
C ARG A 192 27.83 14.54 -0.71
N TYR A 193 29.07 14.99 -0.58
CA TYR A 193 29.75 15.87 -1.51
C TYR A 193 31.18 15.37 -1.72
N GLY A 194 31.66 15.47 -2.95
CA GLY A 194 33.01 15.09 -3.36
C GLY A 194 33.57 16.06 -4.39
N SER A 195 34.57 15.60 -5.13
CA SER A 195 35.23 16.35 -6.21
C SER A 195 35.34 15.58 -7.51
N ASP A 196 34.98 14.29 -7.53
CA ASP A 196 35.12 13.43 -8.69
C ASP A 196 33.87 13.51 -9.58
N PRO A 197 33.95 14.13 -10.78
CA PRO A 197 32.82 14.23 -11.69
C PRO A 197 32.44 12.90 -12.35
N ALA A 198 33.19 11.81 -12.14
CA ALA A 198 32.82 10.49 -12.64
C ALA A 198 31.68 9.85 -11.83
N VAL A 199 31.49 10.26 -10.57
CA VAL A 199 30.52 9.69 -9.61
C VAL A 199 29.51 10.72 -9.11
N GLY A 200 29.33 11.83 -9.83
CA GLY A 200 28.43 12.90 -9.42
C GLY A 200 28.42 14.11 -10.33
N TRP A 201 27.69 15.14 -9.92
CA TRP A 201 27.54 16.38 -10.69
C TRP A 201 27.85 17.62 -9.85
N PRO A 202 28.46 18.68 -10.42
CA PRO A 202 28.56 19.97 -9.75
C PRO A 202 27.15 20.53 -9.48
N VAL A 203 26.81 20.77 -8.20
CA VAL A 203 25.45 21.20 -7.81
C VAL A 203 25.34 22.68 -7.43
N ARG A 204 26.43 23.43 -7.50
CA ARG A 204 26.49 24.87 -7.23
C ARG A 204 27.57 25.52 -8.12
N GLY A 205 27.51 26.83 -8.33
CA GLY A 205 28.50 27.56 -9.13
C GLY A 205 29.78 27.93 -8.35
N GLY A 206 30.85 28.31 -9.06
CA GLY A 206 31.97 29.12 -8.53
C GLY A 206 33.20 28.38 -8.00
N SER A 207 33.06 27.19 -7.40
CA SER A 207 34.14 26.26 -6.97
C SER A 207 33.53 25.18 -6.08
N SER A 208 32.32 24.74 -6.43
CA SER A 208 31.41 24.05 -5.53
C SER A 208 31.59 22.54 -5.56
N PRO A 209 31.14 21.84 -4.50
CA PRO A 209 31.28 20.41 -4.43
C PRO A 209 30.47 19.70 -5.53
N VAL A 210 31.00 18.57 -5.96
CA VAL A 210 30.27 17.57 -6.73
C VAL A 210 29.31 16.88 -5.77
N GLY A 211 28.00 16.96 -6.01
CA GLY A 211 27.02 16.14 -5.31
C GLY A 211 27.17 14.71 -5.80
N ILE A 212 27.48 13.78 -4.89
CA ILE A 212 27.74 12.38 -5.26
C ILE A 212 26.41 11.73 -5.65
N SER A 213 26.39 11.10 -6.81
CA SER A 213 25.25 10.34 -7.32
C SER A 213 24.92 9.19 -6.37
N HIS A 214 23.63 8.88 -6.25
CA HIS A 214 23.11 7.81 -5.41
C HIS A 214 21.71 7.44 -5.86
N LEU A 215 21.27 6.26 -5.46
CA LEU A 215 19.91 5.77 -5.68
C LEU A 215 19.14 5.73 -4.36
N HIS A 216 17.82 5.80 -4.44
CA HIS A 216 16.93 5.47 -3.33
C HIS A 216 16.06 4.29 -3.75
N ASN A 217 16.28 3.13 -3.14
CA ASN A 217 15.49 1.93 -3.36
C ASN A 217 14.51 1.77 -2.21
N TYR A 218 13.22 1.85 -2.51
CA TYR A 218 12.16 1.75 -1.52
C TYR A 218 11.54 0.35 -1.55
N TYR A 219 11.45 -0.28 -0.38
CA TYR A 219 10.86 -1.60 -0.24
C TYR A 219 9.66 -1.51 0.69
N TRP A 220 8.52 -2.03 0.23
CA TRP A 220 7.32 -2.19 1.05
C TRP A 220 7.13 -3.65 1.41
N ARG A 221 6.70 -3.91 2.66
CA ARG A 221 6.25 -5.23 3.11
C ARG A 221 4.73 -5.26 3.00
N LEU A 222 4.23 -6.12 2.12
CA LEU A 222 2.81 -6.31 1.86
C LEU A 222 2.39 -7.69 2.37
N ASP A 223 1.74 -7.73 3.53
CA ASP A 223 1.25 -8.96 4.15
C ASP A 223 -0.23 -9.12 3.79
N PHE A 224 -0.48 -9.71 2.62
CA PHE A 224 -1.83 -9.98 2.13
C PHE A 224 -2.53 -11.01 3.02
N ASP A 225 -3.82 -10.78 3.23
CA ASP A 225 -4.73 -11.72 3.90
C ASP A 225 -6.11 -11.53 3.26
N LEU A 226 -6.26 -12.09 2.06
CA LEU A 226 -7.50 -11.96 1.31
C LEU A 226 -8.55 -12.93 1.85
N GLY A 227 -9.78 -12.44 1.88
CA GLY A 227 -10.92 -13.26 2.29
C GLY A 227 -10.95 -13.55 3.78
N SER A 228 -11.11 -14.82 4.15
CA SER A 228 -11.35 -15.24 5.54
C SER A 228 -10.30 -16.18 6.10
N ASN A 229 -9.33 -16.61 5.28
CA ASN A 229 -8.31 -17.56 5.66
C ASN A 229 -6.92 -17.09 5.20
N ALA A 230 -6.16 -16.54 6.14
CA ALA A 230 -4.80 -16.04 5.90
C ALA A 230 -3.78 -17.07 5.35
N ASN A 231 -4.12 -18.36 5.25
CA ASN A 231 -3.19 -19.42 4.85
C ASN A 231 -3.44 -19.95 3.43
N ASP A 232 -4.37 -19.40 2.67
CA ASP A 232 -4.69 -19.90 1.32
C ASP A 232 -4.49 -18.88 0.20
N ASP A 233 -3.88 -17.73 0.50
CA ASP A 233 -3.44 -16.79 -0.52
C ASP A 233 -2.35 -17.39 -1.42
N VAL A 234 -2.51 -17.18 -2.72
CA VAL A 234 -1.62 -17.69 -3.77
C VAL A 234 -1.02 -16.53 -4.55
N PHE A 235 0.31 -16.47 -4.55
CA PHE A 235 1.06 -15.58 -5.42
C PHE A 235 1.18 -16.15 -6.83
N GLU A 236 0.85 -15.34 -7.82
CA GLU A 236 0.93 -15.66 -9.24
C GLU A 236 1.75 -14.61 -9.98
N GLU A 237 2.58 -15.07 -10.90
CA GLU A 237 3.17 -14.23 -11.93
C GLU A 237 2.37 -14.36 -13.22
N ILE A 238 2.09 -13.22 -13.83
CA ILE A 238 1.36 -13.13 -15.09
C ILE A 238 2.24 -12.45 -16.11
N GLU A 239 2.33 -13.06 -17.28
CA GLU A 239 3.08 -12.56 -18.42
C GLU A 239 2.23 -12.59 -19.69
N PHE A 240 2.49 -11.65 -20.59
CA PHE A 240 1.97 -11.62 -21.94
C PHE A 240 3.12 -11.86 -22.91
N VAL A 241 3.21 -13.07 -23.43
CA VAL A 241 4.30 -13.52 -24.32
C VAL A 241 3.83 -13.39 -25.76
N ALA A 242 4.67 -12.81 -26.63
CA ALA A 242 4.34 -12.69 -28.05
C ALA A 242 4.30 -14.08 -28.70
N ASP A 243 3.22 -14.38 -29.44
CA ASP A 243 3.05 -15.68 -30.11
C ASP A 243 3.97 -15.84 -31.33
N ASN A 244 4.49 -14.72 -31.84
CA ASN A 244 5.34 -14.66 -33.02
C ASN A 244 6.24 -13.40 -33.00
N ALA A 245 7.26 -13.38 -33.85
CA ALA A 245 8.24 -12.28 -33.93
C ALA A 245 7.66 -10.93 -34.39
N SER A 246 6.43 -10.89 -34.90
CA SER A 246 5.78 -9.64 -35.34
C SER A 246 5.03 -8.90 -34.24
N ASN A 247 4.97 -9.45 -33.02
CA ASN A 247 4.36 -8.83 -31.83
C ASN A 247 2.92 -8.33 -32.05
N ASN A 248 2.15 -9.01 -32.90
CA ASN A 248 0.77 -8.67 -33.21
C ASN A 248 -0.27 -9.55 -32.48
N SER A 249 0.19 -10.56 -31.74
CA SER A 249 -0.61 -11.45 -30.91
C SER A 249 0.18 -11.84 -29.67
N PHE A 250 -0.51 -11.93 -28.52
CA PHE A 250 0.08 -12.27 -27.24
C PHE A 250 -0.76 -13.32 -26.52
N SER A 251 -0.10 -14.31 -25.94
CA SER A 251 -0.71 -15.29 -25.03
C SER A 251 -0.44 -14.91 -23.59
N LYS A 252 -1.47 -15.06 -22.74
CA LYS A 252 -1.36 -14.89 -21.30
C LYS A 252 -0.81 -16.17 -20.67
N SER A 253 0.33 -16.05 -20.00
CA SER A 253 0.88 -17.08 -19.12
C SER A 253 0.58 -16.73 -17.66
N VAL A 254 0.22 -17.72 -16.85
CA VAL A 254 -0.02 -17.57 -15.41
C VAL A 254 0.75 -18.68 -14.69
N ASN A 255 1.68 -18.29 -13.83
CA ASN A 255 2.51 -19.19 -13.05
C ASN A 255 2.25 -18.96 -11.55
N SER A 256 1.68 -19.95 -10.86
CA SER A 256 1.50 -19.90 -9.40
C SER A 256 2.75 -20.40 -8.67
N TYR A 257 3.07 -19.78 -7.54
CA TYR A 257 4.21 -20.15 -6.69
C TYR A 257 3.73 -20.89 -5.44
N SER A 258 4.44 -21.95 -5.08
CA SER A 258 4.20 -22.76 -3.87
C SER A 258 5.38 -22.73 -2.89
N HIS A 259 6.38 -21.92 -3.19
CA HIS A 259 7.62 -21.75 -2.44
C HIS A 259 8.04 -20.29 -2.55
N GLU A 260 8.95 -19.88 -1.67
CA GLU A 260 9.52 -18.54 -1.65
C GLU A 260 10.23 -18.25 -2.98
N ALA A 261 10.10 -17.03 -3.47
CA ALA A 261 10.60 -16.64 -4.78
C ALA A 261 11.05 -15.19 -4.81
N ALA A 262 12.06 -14.90 -5.61
CA ALA A 262 12.49 -13.56 -5.97
C ALA A 262 12.25 -13.36 -7.47
N ARG A 263 11.61 -12.26 -7.85
CA ARG A 263 11.18 -11.97 -9.22
C ARG A 263 11.51 -10.53 -9.61
N SER A 264 12.08 -10.38 -10.79
CA SER A 264 12.28 -9.09 -11.44
C SER A 264 11.13 -8.74 -12.38
N ILE A 265 10.89 -7.44 -12.54
CA ILE A 265 10.03 -6.84 -13.56
C ILE A 265 10.60 -7.21 -14.94
N ASN A 266 9.69 -7.51 -15.88
CA ASN A 266 10.07 -7.79 -17.26
C ASN A 266 9.14 -7.02 -18.22
N PRO A 267 9.57 -5.86 -18.73
CA PRO A 267 8.77 -5.06 -19.65
C PRO A 267 8.52 -5.77 -20.99
N ALA A 268 9.43 -6.66 -21.42
CA ALA A 268 9.30 -7.37 -22.70
C ALA A 268 8.11 -8.35 -22.70
N THR A 269 7.81 -8.94 -21.54
CA THR A 269 6.66 -9.84 -21.34
C THR A 269 5.51 -9.17 -20.59
N LYS A 270 5.58 -7.85 -20.37
CA LYS A 270 4.57 -7.09 -19.60
C LYS A 270 4.26 -7.76 -18.25
N ARG A 271 5.30 -8.29 -17.61
CA ARG A 271 5.18 -9.07 -16.39
C ARG A 271 4.58 -8.23 -15.27
N PHE A 272 3.63 -8.81 -14.58
CA PHE A 272 3.08 -8.30 -13.32
C PHE A 272 2.69 -9.49 -12.43
N TRP A 273 2.27 -9.20 -11.20
CA TRP A 273 1.92 -10.23 -10.24
C TRP A 273 0.50 -10.08 -9.74
N ARG A 274 -0.01 -11.15 -9.16
CA ARG A 274 -1.33 -11.19 -8.54
C ARG A 274 -1.25 -12.01 -7.27
N VAL A 275 -1.86 -11.50 -6.20
CA VAL A 275 -2.20 -12.31 -5.02
C VAL A 275 -3.69 -12.59 -5.10
N ARG A 276 -4.07 -13.86 -5.02
CA ARG A 276 -5.47 -14.28 -5.03
C ARG A 276 -5.78 -15.20 -3.88
N ASP A 277 -6.99 -15.14 -3.38
CA ASP A 277 -7.55 -16.15 -2.48
C ASP A 277 -7.72 -17.47 -3.27
N ALA A 278 -7.40 -18.62 -2.67
CA ALA A 278 -7.55 -19.91 -3.33
C ALA A 278 -8.98 -20.46 -3.33
N THR A 279 -9.83 -19.99 -2.43
CA THR A 279 -11.17 -20.53 -2.18
C THR A 279 -12.28 -19.54 -2.44
N GLU A 280 -12.06 -18.26 -2.16
CA GLU A 280 -13.07 -17.23 -2.30
C GLU A 280 -13.17 -16.72 -3.74
N THR A 281 -14.41 -16.70 -4.25
CA THR A 281 -14.71 -16.24 -5.61
C THR A 281 -15.79 -15.16 -5.61
N ASN A 282 -15.76 -14.29 -6.61
CA ASN A 282 -16.86 -13.38 -6.90
C ASN A 282 -18.08 -14.11 -7.51
N ALA A 283 -19.15 -13.36 -7.80
CA ALA A 283 -20.39 -13.91 -8.36
C ALA A 283 -20.23 -14.58 -9.74
N GLN A 284 -19.13 -14.33 -10.44
CA GLN A 284 -18.76 -14.92 -11.71
C GLN A 284 -17.87 -16.16 -11.55
N GLY A 285 -17.58 -16.60 -10.32
CA GLY A 285 -16.73 -17.75 -10.04
C GLY A 285 -15.23 -17.48 -10.27
N LEU A 286 -14.82 -16.22 -10.36
CA LEU A 286 -13.41 -15.83 -10.45
C LEU A 286 -12.85 -15.56 -9.05
N ALA A 287 -11.62 -16.01 -8.79
CA ALA A 287 -10.94 -15.78 -7.52
C ALA A 287 -10.88 -14.28 -7.19
N VAL A 288 -11.10 -13.95 -5.92
CA VAL A 288 -10.87 -12.61 -5.40
C VAL A 288 -9.36 -12.37 -5.36
N SER A 289 -8.92 -11.21 -5.82
CA SER A 289 -7.49 -10.96 -5.99
C SER A 289 -7.13 -9.49 -6.01
N TYR A 290 -5.86 -9.20 -5.74
CA TYR A 290 -5.18 -7.94 -6.02
C TYR A 290 -4.05 -8.16 -7.02
N ASP A 291 -4.00 -7.33 -8.05
CA ASP A 291 -2.86 -7.26 -8.96
C ASP A 291 -1.82 -6.28 -8.42
N ILE A 292 -0.55 -6.65 -8.51
CA ILE A 292 0.60 -5.82 -8.13
C ILE A 292 1.24 -5.30 -9.40
N LEU A 293 1.13 -3.99 -9.62
CA LEU A 293 1.62 -3.29 -10.80
C LEU A 293 2.73 -2.32 -10.39
N ALA A 294 3.94 -2.53 -10.91
CA ALA A 294 5.05 -1.60 -10.75
C ALA A 294 4.99 -0.53 -11.86
N LEU A 295 4.78 0.73 -11.49
CA LEU A 295 4.57 1.83 -12.45
C LEU A 295 5.86 2.60 -12.78
N ASP A 296 6.75 2.79 -11.80
CA ASP A 296 8.03 3.49 -11.95
C ASP A 296 9.21 2.53 -11.84
N THR A 297 9.56 1.88 -12.95
CA THR A 297 10.50 0.74 -12.99
C THR A 297 11.82 1.11 -13.69
N GLY A 298 12.87 0.33 -13.47
CA GLY A 298 14.14 0.45 -14.22
C GLY A 298 15.28 1.22 -13.53
N HIS A 299 15.12 1.60 -12.27
CA HIS A 299 16.15 2.29 -11.47
C HIS A 299 16.64 1.46 -10.26
N ARG A 300 16.48 0.12 -10.32
CA ARG A 300 16.92 -0.78 -9.26
C ARG A 300 18.45 -0.80 -9.18
N ASP A 301 19.00 -0.61 -7.98
CA ASP A 301 20.41 -0.89 -7.71
C ASP A 301 20.70 -2.39 -7.77
N THR A 302 21.85 -2.81 -8.30
CA THR A 302 22.31 -4.20 -8.19
C THR A 302 23.62 -4.21 -7.42
N GLY A 303 23.50 -4.45 -6.12
CA GLY A 303 24.59 -4.36 -5.17
C GLY A 303 25.59 -5.53 -5.23
N PRO A 304 26.61 -5.53 -4.34
CA PRO A 304 27.56 -6.64 -4.22
C PRO A 304 26.88 -7.94 -3.76
N SER A 305 27.60 -9.06 -3.80
CA SER A 305 27.12 -10.39 -3.34
C SER A 305 26.69 -10.43 -1.89
N SER A 306 27.10 -9.46 -1.07
CA SER A 306 26.65 -9.30 0.31
C SER A 306 25.27 -8.66 0.44
N GLU A 307 24.68 -8.15 -0.64
CA GLU A 307 23.38 -7.49 -0.65
C GLU A 307 22.40 -8.15 -1.64
N PRO A 308 22.12 -9.46 -1.51
CA PRO A 308 21.30 -10.20 -2.46
C PRO A 308 19.85 -9.70 -2.56
N PHE A 309 19.37 -8.95 -1.55
CA PHE A 309 18.05 -8.31 -1.56
C PHE A 309 17.90 -7.21 -2.64
N THR A 310 19.01 -6.81 -3.28
CA THR A 310 19.01 -5.83 -4.37
C THR A 310 18.79 -6.48 -5.75
N TYR A 311 18.74 -7.80 -5.85
CA TYR A 311 18.81 -8.49 -7.16
C TYR A 311 17.49 -8.59 -7.91
N ASP A 312 16.37 -8.45 -7.20
CA ASP A 312 15.02 -8.56 -7.72
C ASP A 312 14.11 -7.44 -7.19
N ASP A 313 12.96 -7.26 -7.85
CA ASP A 313 11.99 -6.21 -7.52
C ASP A 313 10.91 -6.69 -6.55
N VAL A 314 10.58 -7.98 -6.58
CA VAL A 314 9.55 -8.60 -5.74
C VAL A 314 10.12 -9.85 -5.08
N TYR A 315 9.91 -9.95 -3.78
CA TYR A 315 10.24 -11.13 -2.99
C TYR A 315 8.96 -11.64 -2.33
N VAL A 316 8.76 -12.95 -2.40
CA VAL A 316 7.64 -13.65 -1.78
C VAL A 316 8.24 -14.63 -0.79
N THR A 317 7.89 -14.46 0.48
CA THR A 317 8.36 -15.31 1.57
C THR A 317 7.19 -15.94 2.29
N ARG A 318 7.46 -16.98 3.07
CA ARG A 318 6.49 -17.48 4.03
C ARG A 318 6.42 -16.51 5.19
N GLN A 319 5.21 -16.12 5.57
CA GLN A 319 5.00 -15.20 6.69
C GLN A 319 5.72 -15.70 7.95
N ARG A 320 6.47 -14.78 8.57
CA ARG A 320 7.02 -14.87 9.93
C ARG A 320 6.96 -13.47 10.54
N ASP A 321 6.43 -13.38 11.76
CA ASP A 321 6.28 -12.09 12.47
C ASP A 321 7.60 -11.35 12.62
N CYS A 322 8.69 -12.10 12.77
CA CYS A 322 10.00 -11.56 13.03
C CYS A 322 10.80 -11.16 11.77
N GLU A 323 10.27 -11.42 10.56
CA GLU A 323 10.84 -10.98 9.27
C GLU A 323 10.17 -9.67 8.83
N ARG A 324 10.76 -8.54 9.25
CA ARG A 324 10.17 -7.20 9.12
C ARG A 324 10.84 -6.35 8.05
N PHE A 325 12.16 -6.45 7.92
CA PHE A 325 12.96 -5.63 7.00
C PHE A 325 13.67 -6.51 5.97
N ILE A 326 13.77 -6.03 4.73
CA ILE A 326 14.41 -6.79 3.64
C ILE A 326 15.94 -6.89 3.80
N SER A 327 16.53 -6.00 4.60
CA SER A 327 17.95 -5.97 4.92
C SER A 327 18.15 -5.43 6.33
N HIS A 328 19.23 -5.87 6.98
CA HIS A 328 19.57 -5.49 8.36
C HIS A 328 18.39 -5.72 9.33
N ASN A 329 17.64 -6.81 9.15
CA ASN A 329 16.60 -7.20 10.07
C ASN A 329 17.22 -7.40 11.46
N PRO A 330 16.79 -6.64 12.49
CA PRO A 330 17.46 -6.64 13.78
C PRO A 330 17.24 -7.97 14.51
N SER A 331 18.21 -8.34 15.33
CA SER A 331 18.14 -9.49 16.24
C SER A 331 17.63 -9.12 17.64
N ASP A 332 16.89 -8.01 17.75
CA ASP A 332 16.20 -7.65 19.00
C ASP A 332 15.13 -8.73 19.35
N PRO A 333 14.57 -8.76 20.57
CA PRO A 333 13.85 -9.93 21.10
C PRO A 333 12.70 -10.47 20.25
N ASP A 334 12.18 -9.66 19.32
CA ASP A 334 11.08 -9.97 18.41
C ASP A 334 11.53 -10.13 16.93
N GLY A 335 12.83 -10.08 16.66
CA GLY A 335 13.42 -10.19 15.33
C GLY A 335 13.96 -11.59 15.02
N CYS A 336 13.83 -12.03 13.76
CA CYS A 336 14.48 -13.25 13.32
C CYS A 336 15.97 -12.94 13.20
N ALA A 337 16.85 -13.80 13.73
CA ALA A 337 18.27 -13.73 13.42
C ALA A 337 18.47 -13.65 11.90
N SER A 338 19.51 -12.96 11.43
CA SER A 338 19.84 -12.89 10.01
C SER A 338 19.83 -14.30 9.42
N ASN A 339 19.11 -14.47 8.30
CA ASN A 339 19.38 -15.61 7.43
C ASN A 339 20.75 -15.32 6.81
N ASP A 340 21.81 -15.81 7.44
CA ASP A 340 23.16 -15.82 6.88
C ASP A 340 23.21 -16.61 5.56
#